data_AF-A0A737EVP0-F1
#
_entry.id   AF-A0A737EVP0-F1
#
_cell.length_a   1.000
_cell.length_b   1.000
_cell.length_c   1.000
_cell.angle_alpha   90.00
_cell.angle_beta   90.00
_cell.angle_gamma   90.00
#
_symmetry.space_group_name_H-M   'P 1'
#
loop_
_entity.id
_entity.type
_entity.pdbx_description
1 polymer ?
#
loop_
_entity_poly.entity_id
_entity_poly.type
_entity_poly.pdbx_seq_one_letter_code
_entity_poly.pdbx_strand_id
1 'polypeptide(L)'
;MNAKNILTFAILASIELCSVAANAAIINTQSAGTNTFKINLSGFSIPAAVGGETWYEDWNVYNKLDVISSSQQGYAVITVNGTVVGTASTGGNIYATSNPGIGITYEINYSTLRATTPQNAYAPGEKLVFTTGSGYNGYMHVKYAIVRLSQHVPAGTITSVPDVTISYINPAGSGYADKSVLVYSGIASQPKITACKINAPSEIELPAIYGNSLVNGAQGVTNAPTITLENCPGAITGISYNFAATYYNTCGAANGIFCTQHGAGYANGVDIQIQNADGSPHQINSSIPLNNYNGSGDYNIPDFKVAYYISDKNVVTAGKVASAIDLTVSYN
;
A
#
# COMPACT_ATOMS: atom_id res chain seq x y z
N MET A 1 94.91 35.33 7.11
CA MET A 1 95.46 34.05 7.58
C MET A 1 94.31 33.05 7.72
N ASN A 2 94.53 31.85 7.20
CA ASN A 2 93.60 30.73 7.04
C ASN A 2 93.23 30.01 8.34
N ALA A 3 91.99 29.50 8.42
CA ALA A 3 91.63 28.10 8.72
C ALA A 3 90.10 27.95 8.51
N LYS A 4 89.59 27.32 7.43
CA LYS A 4 89.35 25.88 7.27
C LYS A 4 88.52 25.25 8.39
N ASN A 5 87.22 25.02 8.17
CA ASN A 5 86.67 23.71 7.75
C ASN A 5 85.17 23.52 8.09
N ILE A 6 84.40 23.22 7.03
CA ILE A 6 83.50 22.06 6.90
C ILE A 6 82.42 21.89 7.99
N LEU A 7 81.15 22.14 7.64
CA LEU A 7 80.13 21.09 7.64
C LEU A 7 78.89 21.53 6.84
N THR A 8 78.92 21.26 5.54
CA THR A 8 77.71 21.12 4.72
C THR A 8 77.28 19.66 4.88
N PHE A 9 76.21 19.38 5.61
CA PHE A 9 75.64 18.03 5.71
C PHE A 9 74.12 18.07 5.51
N ALA A 10 73.74 17.51 4.36
CA ALA A 10 72.51 16.76 4.10
C ALA A 10 71.15 17.41 4.45
N ILE A 11 70.64 18.21 3.51
CA ILE A 11 69.20 18.20 3.21
C ILE A 11 68.97 16.99 2.29
N LEU A 12 68.68 15.81 2.84
CA LEU A 12 68.05 14.71 2.13
C LEU A 12 67.69 13.57 3.09
N ALA A 13 66.46 13.07 2.90
CA ALA A 13 65.89 11.83 3.44
C ALA A 13 65.40 11.84 4.90
N SER A 14 64.16 12.29 5.09
CA SER A 14 63.11 11.52 5.81
C SER A 14 61.83 12.35 6.08
N ILE A 15 61.29 13.02 5.06
CA ILE A 15 59.83 13.00 4.96
C ILE A 15 59.57 11.69 4.22
N GLU A 16 59.55 10.59 4.98
CA GLU A 16 58.69 9.49 4.56
C GLU A 16 57.33 10.15 4.32
N LEU A 17 56.96 10.16 3.04
CA LEU A 17 55.57 10.08 2.65
C LEU A 17 55.00 8.91 3.46
N CYS A 18 54.54 9.18 4.68
CA CYS A 18 53.33 8.54 5.17
C CYS A 18 52.25 8.95 4.18
N SER A 19 52.26 8.31 3.01
CA SER A 19 51.02 8.01 2.33
C SER A 19 50.21 7.28 3.38
N VAL A 20 49.35 8.02 4.07
CA VAL A 20 48.14 7.43 4.63
C VAL A 20 47.57 6.65 3.47
N ALA A 21 47.77 5.33 3.48
CA ALA A 21 47.17 4.47 2.48
C ALA A 21 45.70 4.84 2.53
N ALA A 22 45.18 5.41 1.45
CA ALA A 22 43.76 5.64 1.31
C ALA A 22 43.15 4.24 1.31
N ASN A 23 42.72 3.82 2.50
CA ASN A 23 42.24 2.47 2.78
C ASN A 23 40.97 2.28 1.96
N ALA A 24 41.03 1.53 0.87
CA ALA A 24 39.93 1.32 -0.06
C ALA A 24 39.49 -0.14 -0.09
N ALA A 25 38.33 -0.43 -0.68
CA ALA A 25 37.93 -1.81 -0.90
C ALA A 25 37.41 -2.02 -2.32
N ILE A 26 37.68 -3.21 -2.84
CA ILE A 26 37.08 -3.74 -4.06
C ILE A 26 36.00 -4.77 -3.69
N ILE A 27 35.11 -5.04 -4.64
CA ILE A 27 33.97 -5.94 -4.44
C ILE A 27 34.36 -7.34 -4.88
N ASN A 28 34.11 -8.35 -4.03
CA ASN A 28 34.23 -9.74 -4.43
C ASN A 28 32.99 -10.16 -5.24
N THR A 29 33.04 -9.95 -6.56
CA THR A 29 31.91 -10.27 -7.44
C THR A 29 31.69 -11.78 -7.63
N GLN A 30 32.67 -12.62 -7.30
CA GLN A 30 32.55 -14.08 -7.35
C GLN A 30 31.63 -14.61 -6.24
N SER A 31 31.65 -14.00 -5.05
CA SER A 31 30.77 -14.39 -3.93
C SER A 31 29.47 -13.59 -3.84
N ALA A 32 29.30 -12.56 -4.67
CA ALA A 32 28.11 -11.71 -4.68
C ALA A 32 26.85 -12.52 -5.04
N GLY A 33 25.82 -12.41 -4.19
CA GLY A 33 24.52 -13.03 -4.38
C GLY A 33 23.85 -12.60 -5.68
N THR A 34 23.05 -13.50 -6.24
CA THR A 34 22.38 -13.31 -7.55
C THR A 34 20.88 -13.50 -7.47
N ASN A 35 20.30 -13.41 -6.27
CA ASN A 35 18.88 -13.61 -6.06
C ASN A 35 18.09 -12.44 -6.64
N THR A 36 17.01 -12.76 -7.34
CA THR A 36 15.97 -11.83 -7.76
C THR A 36 14.76 -12.00 -6.85
N PHE A 37 14.29 -10.89 -6.29
CA PHE A 37 13.16 -10.82 -5.38
C PHE A 37 11.97 -10.15 -6.06
N LYS A 38 10.78 -10.35 -5.48
CA LYS A 38 9.57 -9.61 -5.84
C LYS A 38 9.34 -8.51 -4.82
N ILE A 39 8.82 -7.36 -5.26
CA ILE A 39 8.47 -6.24 -4.38
C ILE A 39 7.29 -6.62 -3.48
N ASN A 40 7.44 -6.48 -2.18
CA ASN A 40 6.42 -6.77 -1.16
C ASN A 40 5.88 -5.44 -0.60
N LEU A 41 4.61 -5.12 -0.88
CA LEU A 41 3.98 -3.89 -0.44
C LEU A 41 3.10 -4.05 0.79
N SER A 42 2.93 -5.28 1.31
CA SER A 42 1.97 -5.60 2.38
C SER A 42 2.25 -4.92 3.71
N GLY A 43 3.46 -4.39 3.92
CA GLY A 43 3.81 -3.62 5.10
C GLY A 43 3.58 -2.11 4.97
N PHE A 44 3.29 -1.62 3.77
CA PHE A 44 3.04 -0.20 3.50
C PHE A 44 1.56 0.14 3.43
N SER A 45 1.22 1.39 3.74
CA SER A 45 -0.05 2.01 3.42
C SER A 45 0.19 3.13 2.41
N ILE A 46 -0.74 3.32 1.46
CA ILE A 46 -0.65 4.43 0.51
C ILE A 46 -0.65 5.74 1.29
N PRO A 47 0.32 6.65 1.07
CA PRO A 47 0.37 7.93 1.78
C PRO A 47 -0.92 8.74 1.63
N ALA A 48 -1.31 9.49 2.67
CA ALA A 48 -2.57 10.24 2.68
C ALA A 48 -2.56 11.47 1.75
N ALA A 49 -1.39 12.06 1.51
CA ALA A 49 -1.24 13.27 0.71
C ALA A 49 -0.38 13.02 -0.54
N VAL A 50 -0.63 13.80 -1.60
CA VAL A 50 0.22 13.82 -2.81
C VAL A 50 1.64 14.24 -2.48
N GLY A 51 2.61 13.54 -3.03
CA GLY A 51 4.03 13.69 -2.70
C GLY A 51 4.41 13.04 -1.37
N GLY A 52 3.45 12.53 -0.60
CA GLY A 52 3.73 11.72 0.58
C GLY A 52 4.43 10.42 0.19
N GLU A 53 5.36 10.00 1.05
CA GLU A 53 6.28 8.89 0.84
C GLU A 53 6.31 8.01 2.10
N THR A 54 6.40 6.69 1.94
CA THR A 54 6.64 5.78 3.08
C THR A 54 8.11 5.78 3.49
N TRP A 55 8.46 5.07 4.57
CA TRP A 55 9.88 4.78 4.79
C TRP A 55 10.39 3.76 3.77
N TYR A 56 11.71 3.75 3.55
CA TYR A 56 12.38 2.78 2.70
C TYR A 56 12.59 1.45 3.42
N GLU A 57 12.23 0.35 2.76
CA GLU A 57 12.30 -0.99 3.32
C GLU A 57 12.69 -2.02 2.25
N ASP A 58 13.34 -3.11 2.68
CA ASP A 58 13.62 -4.29 1.85
C ASP A 58 13.05 -5.59 2.45
N TRP A 59 12.43 -5.53 3.63
CA TRP A 59 11.82 -6.67 4.33
C TRP A 59 12.82 -7.78 4.62
N ASN A 60 14.07 -7.43 4.88
CA ASN A 60 15.19 -8.35 5.07
C ASN A 60 15.45 -9.24 3.85
N VAL A 61 15.10 -8.78 2.64
CA VAL A 61 15.57 -9.41 1.39
C VAL A 61 16.78 -8.65 0.86
N TYR A 62 17.92 -9.31 0.86
CA TYR A 62 19.19 -8.72 0.45
C TYR A 62 20.09 -9.76 -0.20
N ASN A 63 21.03 -9.29 -1.03
CA ASN A 63 22.03 -10.14 -1.63
C ASN A 63 23.32 -10.07 -0.82
N LYS A 64 23.96 -11.23 -0.62
CA LYS A 64 25.31 -11.26 -0.05
C LYS A 64 26.27 -10.43 -0.91
N LEU A 65 27.15 -9.68 -0.27
CA LEU A 65 28.21 -8.93 -0.93
C LEU A 65 29.43 -8.89 0.00
N ASP A 66 30.53 -9.54 -0.40
CA ASP A 66 31.78 -9.43 0.35
C ASP A 66 32.66 -8.36 -0.29
N VAL A 67 33.35 -7.57 0.53
CA VAL A 67 34.34 -6.57 0.10
C VAL A 67 35.72 -6.95 0.58
N ILE A 68 36.74 -6.65 -0.22
CA ILE A 68 38.14 -7.03 0.01
C ILE A 68 38.97 -5.77 0.15
N SER A 69 39.81 -5.73 1.19
CA SER A 69 40.79 -4.67 1.40
C SER A 69 41.69 -4.51 0.17
N SER A 70 41.83 -3.26 -0.29
CA SER A 70 42.59 -2.92 -1.49
C SER A 70 43.11 -1.48 -1.43
N SER A 71 44.07 -1.15 -2.30
CA SER A 71 44.41 0.26 -2.60
C SER A 71 43.50 0.87 -3.66
N GLN A 72 42.62 0.07 -4.25
CA GLN A 72 41.68 0.48 -5.30
C GLN A 72 40.22 0.46 -4.80
N GLN A 73 39.36 1.28 -5.40
CA GLN A 73 37.98 1.47 -4.96
C GLN A 73 36.99 0.84 -5.95
N GLY A 74 36.19 -0.10 -5.47
CA GLY A 74 34.97 -0.55 -6.15
C GLY A 74 33.76 0.32 -5.76
N TYR A 75 32.70 0.26 -6.55
CA TYR A 75 31.42 0.89 -6.22
C TYR A 75 30.23 0.06 -6.71
N ALA A 76 29.08 0.29 -6.07
CA ALA A 76 27.80 -0.21 -6.51
C ALA A 76 26.92 0.94 -7.03
N VAL A 77 26.11 0.67 -8.04
CA VAL A 77 25.11 1.59 -8.57
C VAL A 77 23.89 0.80 -9.00
N ILE A 78 22.70 1.36 -8.81
CA ILE A 78 21.46 0.77 -9.32
C ILE A 78 20.99 1.44 -10.60
N THR A 79 20.44 0.63 -11.50
CA THR A 79 19.70 1.05 -12.67
C THR A 79 18.28 0.52 -12.53
N VAL A 80 17.30 1.40 -12.71
CA VAL A 80 15.88 1.06 -12.66
C VAL A 80 15.33 1.13 -14.08
N ASN A 81 14.83 0.01 -14.59
CA ASN A 81 14.19 -0.05 -15.90
C ASN A 81 12.72 0.36 -15.78
N GLY A 82 12.49 1.66 -15.68
CA GLY A 82 11.17 2.24 -15.47
C GLY A 82 11.06 3.65 -16.00
N THR A 83 9.83 4.14 -16.14
CA THR A 83 9.56 5.52 -16.50
C THR A 83 9.65 6.40 -15.26
N VAL A 84 10.48 7.44 -15.29
CA VAL A 84 10.55 8.43 -14.21
C VAL A 84 9.33 9.35 -14.30
N VAL A 85 8.64 9.54 -13.18
CA VAL A 85 7.40 10.35 -13.07
C VAL A 85 7.50 11.48 -12.06
N GLY A 86 8.64 11.61 -11.39
CA GLY A 86 8.88 12.70 -10.44
C GLY A 86 10.17 12.51 -9.65
N THR A 87 10.32 13.32 -8.61
CA THR A 87 11.47 13.31 -7.69
C THR A 87 10.95 13.16 -6.27
N ALA A 88 11.53 12.23 -5.53
CA ALA A 88 11.23 11.93 -4.13
C ALA A 88 11.76 13.03 -3.21
N SER A 89 11.31 13.01 -1.96
CA SER A 89 11.73 14.00 -0.95
C SER A 89 13.25 13.97 -0.68
N THR A 90 13.88 12.82 -0.91
CA THR A 90 15.32 12.56 -0.80
C THR A 90 16.12 13.02 -2.03
N GLY A 91 15.46 13.51 -3.08
CA GLY A 91 16.10 13.87 -4.35
C GLY A 91 16.22 12.71 -5.36
N GLY A 92 15.85 11.49 -4.97
CA GLY A 92 15.84 10.33 -5.86
C GLY A 92 14.72 10.36 -6.90
N ASN A 93 14.85 9.60 -7.99
CA ASN A 93 13.80 9.48 -8.99
C ASN A 93 12.62 8.62 -8.48
N ILE A 94 11.40 9.07 -8.75
CA ILE A 94 10.18 8.28 -8.58
C ILE A 94 9.86 7.62 -9.91
N TYR A 95 9.60 6.32 -9.89
CA TYR A 95 9.27 5.52 -11.07
C TYR A 95 7.79 5.15 -11.08
N ALA A 96 7.22 5.10 -12.29
CA ALA A 96 5.84 4.68 -12.51
C ALA A 96 5.64 3.23 -12.06
N THR A 97 4.51 2.98 -11.40
CA THR A 97 3.93 1.64 -11.31
C THR A 97 2.78 1.49 -12.32
N SER A 98 2.24 0.29 -12.45
CA SER A 98 1.00 0.07 -13.22
C SER A 98 -0.23 0.85 -12.72
N ASN A 99 -0.28 1.26 -11.44
CA ASN A 99 -1.32 2.16 -10.95
C ASN A 99 -0.81 3.61 -11.06
N PRO A 100 -1.41 4.48 -11.91
CA PRO A 100 -0.88 5.82 -12.16
C PRO A 100 -0.99 6.77 -10.96
N GLY A 101 -1.73 6.40 -9.92
CA GLY A 101 -1.79 7.16 -8.67
C GLY A 101 -0.64 6.85 -7.70
N ILE A 102 0.17 5.82 -7.98
CA ILE A 102 1.22 5.32 -7.08
C ILE A 102 2.55 5.19 -7.83
N GLY A 103 3.58 5.80 -7.29
CA GLY A 103 4.97 5.67 -7.72
C GLY A 103 5.77 4.83 -6.73
N ILE A 104 6.96 4.42 -7.16
CA ILE A 104 7.94 3.73 -6.32
C ILE A 104 9.30 4.39 -6.47
N THR A 105 10.01 4.57 -5.36
CA THR A 105 11.38 5.09 -5.33
C THR A 105 12.26 4.06 -4.63
N TYR A 106 13.56 4.11 -4.92
CA TYR A 106 14.54 3.14 -4.43
C TYR A 106 15.70 3.83 -3.75
N GLU A 107 16.34 3.14 -2.81
CA GLU A 107 17.64 3.54 -2.29
C GLU A 107 18.51 2.30 -2.14
N ILE A 108 19.83 2.52 -2.07
CA ILE A 108 20.76 1.46 -1.76
C ILE A 108 21.56 1.76 -0.50
N ASN A 109 21.83 0.70 0.25
CA ASN A 109 22.78 0.72 1.35
C ASN A 109 23.51 -0.62 1.42
N TYR A 110 24.62 -0.65 2.16
CA TYR A 110 25.36 -1.89 2.44
C TYR A 110 25.48 -2.06 3.96
N SER A 111 25.48 -3.31 4.41
CA SER A 111 25.57 -3.66 5.82
C SER A 111 26.46 -4.88 6.03
N THR A 112 26.90 -5.08 7.27
CA THR A 112 27.67 -6.23 7.73
C THR A 112 27.01 -6.80 8.97
N LEU A 113 27.40 -8.01 9.38
CA LEU A 113 26.88 -8.66 10.60
C LEU A 113 27.04 -7.81 11.89
N ARG A 114 28.00 -6.88 11.92
CA ARG A 114 28.31 -6.08 13.13
C ARG A 114 27.99 -4.59 13.00
N ALA A 115 27.70 -4.11 11.79
CA ALA A 115 27.42 -2.69 11.53
C ALA A 115 26.73 -2.50 10.18
N THR A 116 25.79 -1.56 10.09
CA THR A 116 25.39 -0.96 8.81
C THR A 116 26.53 -0.07 8.34
N THR A 117 27.25 -0.49 7.31
CA THR A 117 28.38 0.26 6.74
C THR A 117 28.33 0.05 5.24
N PRO A 118 28.30 1.10 4.40
CA PRO A 118 28.17 2.51 4.78
C PRO A 118 26.76 2.81 5.32
N GLN A 119 26.68 3.70 6.31
CA GLN A 119 25.44 4.15 6.95
C GLN A 119 24.57 5.04 6.06
N ASN A 120 25.10 5.49 4.91
CA ASN A 120 24.41 6.41 4.03
C ASN A 120 23.51 5.63 3.06
N ALA A 121 22.26 6.04 2.97
CA ALA A 121 21.37 5.66 1.88
C ALA A 121 21.70 6.50 0.65
N TYR A 122 21.76 5.85 -0.51
CA TYR A 122 22.08 6.49 -1.79
C TYR A 122 20.90 6.34 -2.75
N ALA A 123 20.52 7.44 -3.39
CA ALA A 123 19.42 7.47 -4.34
C ALA A 123 19.78 6.75 -5.67
N PRO A 124 18.81 6.42 -6.53
CA PRO A 124 19.09 5.76 -7.81
C PRO A 124 19.94 6.65 -8.70
N GLY A 125 21.05 6.10 -9.22
CA GLY A 125 22.05 6.84 -10.00
C GLY A 125 23.24 7.37 -9.17
N GLU A 126 23.13 7.38 -7.84
CA GLU A 126 24.27 7.67 -6.96
C GLU A 126 25.16 6.43 -6.79
N LYS A 127 26.45 6.67 -6.58
CA LYS A 127 27.44 5.60 -6.40
C LYS A 127 27.64 5.35 -4.92
N LEU A 128 27.39 4.12 -4.47
CA LEU A 128 27.86 3.63 -3.18
C LEU A 128 29.32 3.18 -3.34
N VAL A 129 30.25 4.03 -2.92
CA VAL A 129 31.70 3.79 -3.05
C VAL A 129 32.24 3.10 -1.79
N PHE A 130 33.05 2.06 -1.96
CA PHE A 130 33.65 1.31 -0.86
C PHE A 130 35.01 1.90 -0.45
N THR A 131 34.98 2.86 0.46
CA THR A 131 36.13 3.67 0.89
C THR A 131 36.78 3.20 2.20
N THR A 132 36.52 1.98 2.67
CA THR A 132 37.11 1.45 3.91
C THR A 132 38.00 0.24 3.59
N GLY A 133 39.28 0.33 3.94
CA GLY A 133 40.29 -0.70 3.63
C GLY A 133 40.29 -1.94 4.50
N SER A 134 39.15 -2.27 5.07
CA SER A 134 38.96 -3.52 5.81
C SER A 134 38.05 -4.42 4.98
N GLY A 135 38.43 -5.68 4.80
CA GLY A 135 37.56 -6.66 4.16
C GLY A 135 36.37 -6.97 5.08
N TYR A 136 35.17 -7.05 4.52
CA TYR A 136 33.96 -7.36 5.27
C TYR A 136 33.10 -8.39 4.53
N ASN A 137 32.49 -9.28 5.30
CA ASN A 137 31.37 -10.09 4.84
C ASN A 137 30.09 -9.31 5.11
N GLY A 138 29.33 -9.01 4.06
CA GLY A 138 28.16 -8.16 4.20
C GLY A 138 27.06 -8.44 3.20
N TYR A 139 26.15 -7.48 3.14
CA TYR A 139 24.86 -7.60 2.49
C TYR A 139 24.54 -6.29 1.78
N MET A 140 24.20 -6.42 0.51
CA MET A 140 23.75 -5.34 -0.33
C MET A 140 22.23 -5.26 -0.27
N HIS A 141 21.75 -4.09 0.11
CA HIS A 141 20.34 -3.77 0.27
C HIS A 141 19.91 -2.86 -0.87
N VAL A 142 18.78 -3.22 -1.47
CA VAL A 142 18.03 -2.33 -2.36
C VAL A 142 16.68 -2.17 -1.68
N LYS A 143 16.43 -1.00 -1.12
CA LYS A 143 15.20 -0.69 -0.42
C LYS A 143 14.30 0.13 -1.32
N TYR A 144 13.01 0.17 -0.97
CA TYR A 144 12.01 0.91 -1.72
C TYR A 144 10.97 1.53 -0.81
N ALA A 145 10.38 2.62 -1.30
CA ALA A 145 9.25 3.30 -0.70
C ALA A 145 8.18 3.57 -1.77
N ILE A 146 6.92 3.61 -1.37
CA ILE A 146 5.81 4.01 -2.25
C ILE A 146 5.51 5.49 -2.09
N VAL A 147 5.17 6.15 -3.20
CA VAL A 147 4.86 7.58 -3.25
C VAL A 147 3.46 7.77 -3.83
N ARG A 148 2.65 8.63 -3.20
CA ARG A 148 1.35 9.01 -3.78
C ARG A 148 1.54 10.11 -4.82
N LEU A 149 1.10 9.86 -6.05
CA LEU A 149 1.30 10.76 -7.18
C LEU A 149 0.11 11.67 -7.47
N SER A 150 -1.08 11.33 -6.97
CA SER A 150 -2.31 12.04 -7.32
C SER A 150 -3.29 12.15 -6.15
N GLN A 151 -4.13 13.19 -6.19
CA GLN A 151 -5.18 13.38 -5.20
C GLN A 151 -6.19 12.23 -5.28
N HIS A 152 -6.52 11.82 -6.50
CA HIS A 152 -7.39 10.68 -6.78
C HIS A 152 -6.56 9.47 -7.23
N VAL A 153 -6.31 8.52 -6.32
CA VAL A 153 -5.64 7.26 -6.65
C VAL A 153 -6.62 6.36 -7.41
N PRO A 154 -6.40 6.03 -8.69
CA PRO A 154 -7.39 5.31 -9.48
C PRO A 154 -7.64 3.88 -9.00
N ALA A 155 -8.77 3.33 -9.41
CA ALA A 155 -9.08 1.90 -9.25
C ALA A 155 -8.05 1.02 -9.96
N GLY A 156 -7.92 -0.22 -9.49
CA GLY A 156 -7.03 -1.25 -10.03
C GLY A 156 -5.79 -1.48 -9.18
N THR A 157 -5.48 -2.74 -8.90
CA THR A 157 -4.30 -3.13 -8.14
C THR A 157 -3.00 -2.85 -8.89
N ILE A 158 -1.89 -2.80 -8.17
CA ILE A 158 -0.56 -2.70 -8.79
C ILE A 158 -0.21 -4.08 -9.35
N THR A 159 -0.17 -4.21 -10.67
CA THR A 159 0.17 -5.45 -11.39
C THR A 159 1.63 -5.49 -11.85
N SER A 160 2.28 -4.33 -12.02
CA SER A 160 3.69 -4.22 -12.34
C SER A 160 4.38 -3.06 -11.64
N VAL A 161 5.68 -3.25 -11.45
CA VAL A 161 6.69 -2.33 -10.91
C VAL A 161 7.94 -2.46 -11.81
N PRO A 162 8.81 -1.45 -11.89
CA PRO A 162 10.00 -1.52 -12.73
C PRO A 162 11.00 -2.56 -12.22
N ASP A 163 11.75 -3.15 -13.15
CA ASP A 163 12.86 -4.04 -12.82
C ASP A 163 14.04 -3.22 -12.28
N VAL A 164 14.72 -3.74 -11.26
CA VAL A 164 15.87 -3.08 -10.63
C VAL A 164 17.10 -3.94 -10.74
N THR A 165 18.14 -3.41 -11.39
CA THR A 165 19.43 -4.06 -11.53
C THR A 165 20.48 -3.31 -10.73
N ILE A 166 21.28 -4.05 -9.95
CA ILE A 166 22.48 -3.51 -9.33
C ILE A 166 23.71 -3.89 -10.13
N SER A 167 24.60 -2.93 -10.36
CA SER A 167 25.89 -3.12 -11.01
C SER A 167 27.02 -2.90 -9.99
N TYR A 168 27.85 -3.92 -9.83
CA TYR A 168 29.09 -3.87 -9.07
C TYR A 168 30.24 -3.63 -10.03
N ILE A 169 30.93 -2.51 -9.85
CA ILE A 169 32.01 -2.09 -10.73
C ILE A 169 33.32 -2.07 -9.93
N ASN A 170 34.32 -2.73 -10.50
CA ASN A 170 35.67 -2.74 -9.95
C ASN A 170 36.66 -2.07 -10.91
N PRO A 171 37.75 -1.52 -10.39
CA PRO A 171 38.81 -0.97 -11.23
C PRO A 171 39.51 -2.07 -12.04
N ALA A 172 39.97 -1.71 -13.23
CA ALA A 172 40.71 -2.62 -14.10
C ALA A 172 41.96 -3.17 -13.40
N GLY A 173 42.20 -4.48 -13.54
CA GLY A 173 43.35 -5.15 -12.91
C GLY A 173 43.15 -5.54 -11.44
N SER A 174 41.97 -5.31 -10.86
CA SER A 174 41.63 -5.71 -9.47
C SER A 174 41.50 -7.22 -9.25
N GLY A 175 41.45 -8.02 -10.32
CA GLY A 175 41.23 -9.47 -10.29
C GLY A 175 39.75 -9.89 -10.17
N TYR A 176 38.83 -8.94 -10.03
CA TYR A 176 37.38 -9.19 -9.96
C TYR A 176 36.66 -8.44 -11.08
N ALA A 177 36.00 -9.18 -11.98
CA ALA A 177 35.23 -8.59 -13.07
C ALA A 177 33.97 -7.87 -12.56
N ASP A 178 33.50 -6.89 -13.33
CA ASP A 178 32.22 -6.25 -13.11
C ASP A 178 31.07 -7.27 -13.14
N LYS A 179 30.02 -7.02 -12.36
CA LYS A 179 28.87 -7.92 -12.28
C LYS A 179 27.58 -7.14 -12.13
N SER A 180 26.59 -7.49 -12.94
CA SER A 180 25.23 -6.97 -12.83
C SER A 180 24.28 -8.06 -12.34
N VAL A 181 23.36 -7.70 -11.44
CA VAL A 181 22.38 -8.61 -10.85
C VAL A 181 21.01 -7.96 -10.87
N LEU A 182 20.01 -8.67 -11.42
CA LEU A 182 18.60 -8.29 -11.32
C LEU A 182 18.13 -8.55 -9.88
N VAL A 183 17.89 -7.49 -9.11
CA VAL A 183 17.52 -7.58 -7.68
C VAL A 183 16.01 -7.64 -7.50
N TYR A 184 15.25 -6.82 -8.22
CA TYR A 184 13.80 -6.86 -8.19
C TYR A 184 13.21 -7.09 -9.57
N SER A 185 12.22 -7.98 -9.63
CA SER A 185 11.34 -8.13 -10.78
C SER A 185 9.96 -8.60 -10.32
N GLY A 186 8.92 -7.85 -10.69
CA GLY A 186 7.53 -8.14 -10.33
C GLY A 186 7.15 -7.82 -8.88
N ILE A 187 5.87 -8.07 -8.57
CA ILE A 187 5.23 -7.75 -7.30
C ILE A 187 4.74 -9.02 -6.59
N ALA A 188 4.86 -9.06 -5.27
CA ALA A 188 4.43 -10.16 -4.40
C ALA A 188 3.11 -9.88 -3.70
N SER A 189 2.79 -8.62 -3.40
CA SER A 189 1.63 -8.23 -2.59
C SER A 189 1.22 -6.78 -2.83
N GLN A 190 0.01 -6.42 -2.40
CA GLN A 190 -0.54 -5.06 -2.49
C GLN A 190 -0.29 -4.26 -1.20
N PRO A 191 -0.33 -2.91 -1.27
CA PRO A 191 -0.37 -2.07 -0.07
C PRO A 191 -1.57 -2.41 0.83
N LYS A 192 -1.42 -2.14 2.12
CA LYS A 192 -2.52 -2.23 3.09
C LYS A 192 -3.63 -1.26 2.69
N ILE A 193 -4.86 -1.78 2.71
CA ILE A 193 -6.07 -1.03 2.42
C ILE A 193 -6.53 -0.33 3.71
N THR A 194 -6.80 0.97 3.61
CA THR A 194 -7.53 1.70 4.64
C THR A 194 -9.02 1.64 4.29
N ALA A 195 -9.83 1.09 5.20
CA ALA A 195 -11.28 1.02 4.99
C ALA A 195 -11.89 2.43 4.92
N CYS A 196 -12.98 2.58 4.14
CA CYS A 196 -13.80 3.77 4.17
C CYS A 196 -14.35 4.00 5.57
N LYS A 197 -14.52 5.27 5.95
CA LYS A 197 -15.38 5.63 7.07
C LYS A 197 -16.83 5.57 6.60
N ILE A 198 -17.65 4.79 7.29
CA ILE A 198 -19.08 4.69 7.01
C ILE A 198 -19.82 5.72 7.85
N ASN A 199 -20.59 6.58 7.19
CA ASN A 199 -21.53 7.49 7.83
C ASN A 199 -22.94 7.07 7.41
N ALA A 200 -23.65 6.45 8.35
CA ALA A 200 -24.98 5.88 8.16
C ALA A 200 -25.90 6.29 9.33
N PRO A 201 -27.22 6.40 9.11
CA PRO A 201 -28.15 6.64 10.19
C PRO A 201 -28.18 5.45 11.16
N SER A 202 -28.31 5.72 12.46
CA SER A 202 -28.49 4.67 13.47
C SER A 202 -29.91 4.11 13.49
N GLU A 203 -30.88 4.84 12.93
CA GLU A 203 -32.29 4.47 12.93
C GLU A 203 -33.01 5.07 11.72
N ILE A 204 -34.03 4.36 11.22
CA ILE A 204 -34.94 4.83 10.18
C ILE A 204 -36.36 4.68 10.74
N GLU A 205 -36.99 5.80 11.10
CA GLU A 205 -38.34 5.80 11.63
C GLU A 205 -39.38 5.73 10.51
N LEU A 206 -40.30 4.77 10.61
CA LEU A 206 -41.44 4.65 9.70
C LEU A 206 -42.69 5.32 10.30
N PRO A 207 -43.50 6.01 9.48
CA PRO A 207 -44.75 6.61 9.94
C PRO A 207 -45.76 5.52 10.28
N ALA A 208 -46.49 5.68 11.39
CA ALA A 208 -47.48 4.70 11.80
C ALA A 208 -48.54 4.42 10.71
N ILE A 209 -48.88 3.14 10.51
CA ILE A 209 -49.99 2.70 9.66
C ILE A 209 -51.15 2.21 10.51
N TYR A 210 -52.40 2.42 10.06
CA TYR A 210 -53.59 2.12 10.83
C TYR A 210 -54.35 0.91 10.30
N GLY A 211 -54.80 0.03 11.21
CA GLY A 211 -55.43 -1.25 10.91
C GLY A 211 -56.63 -1.20 9.96
N ASN A 212 -57.40 -0.11 9.98
CA ASN A 212 -58.57 0.09 9.11
C ASN A 212 -58.20 0.38 7.64
N SER A 213 -56.93 0.63 7.33
CA SER A 213 -56.44 1.02 6.01
C SER A 213 -55.42 0.05 5.42
N LEU A 214 -55.19 -1.09 6.07
CA LEU A 214 -54.18 -2.05 5.62
C LEU A 214 -54.54 -2.67 4.26
N VAL A 215 -53.53 -2.76 3.41
CA VAL A 215 -53.51 -3.51 2.16
C VAL A 215 -52.37 -4.52 2.16
N ASN A 216 -52.43 -5.54 1.31
CA ASN A 216 -51.29 -6.44 1.14
C ASN A 216 -50.20 -5.73 0.33
N GLY A 217 -48.95 -6.02 0.63
CA GLY A 217 -47.75 -5.43 0.02
C GLY A 217 -47.13 -4.31 0.85
N ALA A 218 -46.32 -3.49 0.18
CA ALA A 218 -45.57 -2.41 0.79
C ALA A 218 -46.45 -1.21 1.15
N GLN A 219 -46.28 -0.68 2.36
CA GLN A 219 -47.00 0.49 2.86
C GLN A 219 -46.12 1.37 3.73
N GLY A 220 -46.48 2.65 3.84
CA GLY A 220 -45.69 3.61 4.64
C GLY A 220 -44.27 3.77 4.09
N VAL A 221 -44.12 3.81 2.77
CA VAL A 221 -42.84 3.91 2.09
C VAL A 221 -42.15 5.23 2.46
N THR A 222 -40.95 5.11 3.04
CA THR A 222 -40.12 6.23 3.51
C THR A 222 -38.77 6.16 2.83
N ASN A 223 -38.25 7.29 2.36
CA ASN A 223 -36.89 7.37 1.85
C ASN A 223 -35.90 7.19 3.01
N ALA A 224 -34.92 6.30 2.85
CA ALA A 224 -33.86 6.16 3.82
C ALA A 224 -32.94 7.39 3.77
N PRO A 225 -32.35 7.80 4.91
CA PRO A 225 -31.26 8.78 4.89
C PRO A 225 -30.09 8.25 4.07
N THR A 226 -29.43 9.14 3.31
CA THR A 226 -28.27 8.79 2.50
C THR A 226 -27.15 8.24 3.37
N ILE A 227 -26.54 7.13 2.93
CA ILE A 227 -25.34 6.54 3.54
C ILE A 227 -24.14 6.95 2.72
N THR A 228 -23.14 7.54 3.36
CA THR A 228 -21.89 7.97 2.71
C THR A 228 -20.71 7.11 3.17
N LEU A 229 -19.86 6.76 2.21
CA LEU A 229 -18.56 6.12 2.42
C LEU A 229 -17.49 7.18 2.18
N GLU A 230 -16.81 7.58 3.24
CA GLU A 230 -15.82 8.66 3.22
C GLU A 230 -14.39 8.12 3.17
N ASN A 231 -13.49 8.82 2.48
CA ASN A 231 -12.07 8.50 2.36
C ASN A 231 -11.80 7.06 1.92
N CYS A 232 -12.58 6.56 0.97
CA CYS A 232 -12.40 5.23 0.44
C CYS A 232 -11.05 5.05 -0.25
N PRO A 233 -10.48 3.84 -0.22
CA PRO A 233 -9.18 3.56 -0.78
C PRO A 233 -9.21 3.52 -2.32
N GLY A 234 -8.10 3.93 -2.93
CA GLY A 234 -7.78 3.63 -4.32
C GLY A 234 -6.94 2.36 -4.42
N ALA A 235 -6.49 2.03 -5.63
CA ALA A 235 -5.66 0.85 -5.91
C ALA A 235 -6.26 -0.51 -5.49
N ILE A 236 -7.59 -0.55 -5.42
CA ILE A 236 -8.40 -1.77 -5.34
C ILE A 236 -9.30 -1.83 -6.57
N THR A 237 -9.81 -3.01 -6.89
CA THR A 237 -10.64 -3.22 -8.09
C THR A 237 -12.06 -2.68 -7.92
N GLY A 238 -12.60 -2.73 -6.71
CA GLY A 238 -13.96 -2.27 -6.46
C GLY A 238 -14.38 -2.31 -5.00
N ILE A 239 -15.45 -1.58 -4.72
CA ILE A 239 -16.17 -1.65 -3.45
C ILE A 239 -17.51 -2.32 -3.70
N SER A 240 -17.92 -3.20 -2.81
CA SER A 240 -19.29 -3.71 -2.77
C SER A 240 -19.89 -3.54 -1.39
N TYR A 241 -21.21 -3.49 -1.32
CA TYR A 241 -21.97 -3.38 -0.09
C TYR A 241 -23.06 -4.46 -0.02
N ASN A 242 -23.55 -4.71 1.18
CA ASN A 242 -24.66 -5.64 1.43
C ASN A 242 -25.50 -5.12 2.59
N PHE A 243 -26.83 -5.20 2.44
CA PHE A 243 -27.78 -5.08 3.55
C PHE A 243 -28.12 -6.48 4.05
N ALA A 244 -27.64 -6.83 5.24
CA ALA A 244 -27.77 -8.13 5.85
C ALA A 244 -28.79 -8.16 6.99
N ALA A 245 -29.52 -9.27 7.10
CA ALA A 245 -30.55 -9.49 8.11
C ALA A 245 -30.01 -10.29 9.32
N THR A 246 -28.98 -9.78 10.00
CA THR A 246 -28.24 -10.55 11.01
C THR A 246 -29.04 -10.86 12.29
N TYR A 247 -29.94 -9.96 12.70
CA TYR A 247 -30.64 -10.09 13.98
C TYR A 247 -31.98 -10.83 13.92
N TYR A 248 -32.77 -10.59 12.87
CA TYR A 248 -34.14 -11.08 12.78
C TYR A 248 -34.38 -12.03 11.59
N ASN A 249 -33.34 -12.42 10.84
CA ASN A 249 -33.44 -13.19 9.60
C ASN A 249 -34.30 -12.48 8.52
N THR A 250 -34.48 -13.17 7.40
CA THR A 250 -35.28 -12.72 6.27
C THR A 250 -36.55 -13.56 6.13
N CYS A 251 -37.67 -12.88 5.90
CA CYS A 251 -38.97 -13.50 5.63
C CYS A 251 -39.29 -13.53 4.12
N GLY A 252 -38.39 -12.98 3.29
CA GLY A 252 -38.52 -12.94 1.83
C GLY A 252 -37.35 -12.21 1.16
N ALA A 253 -36.16 -12.82 1.16
CA ALA A 253 -34.92 -12.18 0.71
C ALA A 253 -34.95 -11.69 -0.74
N ALA A 254 -35.54 -12.47 -1.64
CA ALA A 254 -35.70 -12.09 -3.05
C ALA A 254 -36.54 -10.82 -3.24
N ASN A 255 -37.35 -10.48 -2.24
CA ASN A 255 -38.20 -9.29 -2.23
C ASN A 255 -37.69 -8.22 -1.26
N GLY A 256 -36.47 -8.35 -0.72
CA GLY A 256 -35.90 -7.38 0.22
C GLY A 256 -36.59 -7.35 1.58
N ILE A 257 -37.22 -8.45 2.01
CA ILE A 257 -38.05 -8.50 3.22
C ILE A 257 -37.25 -9.05 4.41
N PHE A 258 -37.13 -8.23 5.45
CA PHE A 258 -36.60 -8.56 6.76
C PHE A 258 -37.74 -8.92 7.70
N CYS A 259 -37.58 -9.99 8.47
CA CYS A 259 -38.53 -10.25 9.53
C CYS A 259 -38.39 -9.18 10.61
N THR A 260 -39.45 -9.02 11.40
CA THR A 260 -39.47 -8.09 12.52
C THR A 260 -39.42 -8.82 13.85
N GLN A 261 -39.17 -8.07 14.91
CA GLN A 261 -39.27 -8.58 16.28
C GLN A 261 -40.69 -9.07 16.58
N HIS A 262 -40.79 -10.20 17.29
CA HIS A 262 -42.05 -10.83 17.68
C HIS A 262 -42.20 -10.91 19.21
N GLY A 263 -43.43 -11.11 19.68
CA GLY A 263 -43.77 -11.31 21.09
C GLY A 263 -44.65 -10.19 21.65
N ALA A 264 -44.78 -10.14 22.97
CA ALA A 264 -45.64 -9.18 23.64
C ALA A 264 -45.26 -7.73 23.30
N GLY A 265 -46.24 -6.94 22.84
CA GLY A 265 -46.06 -5.54 22.45
C GLY A 265 -45.59 -5.30 21.01
N TYR A 266 -45.30 -6.36 20.24
CA TYR A 266 -44.96 -6.28 18.83
C TYR A 266 -46.13 -6.72 17.94
N ALA A 267 -46.22 -6.12 16.75
CA ALA A 267 -47.22 -6.48 15.76
C ALA A 267 -46.96 -7.88 15.19
N ASN A 268 -48.02 -8.61 14.85
CA ASN A 268 -47.94 -9.84 14.08
C ASN A 268 -48.29 -9.56 12.61
N GLY A 269 -47.72 -10.33 11.68
CA GLY A 269 -48.05 -10.24 10.24
C GLY A 269 -47.56 -8.98 9.52
N VAL A 270 -46.63 -8.23 10.11
CA VAL A 270 -46.01 -7.04 9.53
C VAL A 270 -44.50 -7.22 9.53
N ASP A 271 -43.88 -7.16 8.36
CA ASP A 271 -42.43 -7.23 8.15
C ASP A 271 -41.89 -5.88 7.67
N ILE A 272 -40.57 -5.78 7.44
CA ILE A 272 -39.94 -4.60 6.82
C ILE A 272 -39.41 -4.97 5.44
N GLN A 273 -39.73 -4.16 4.43
CA GLN A 273 -39.15 -4.29 3.09
C GLN A 273 -38.21 -3.13 2.78
N ILE A 274 -37.03 -3.46 2.25
CA ILE A 274 -36.13 -2.51 1.59
C ILE A 274 -36.42 -2.52 0.08
N GLN A 275 -36.51 -1.33 -0.50
CA GLN A 275 -36.77 -1.11 -1.93
C GLN A 275 -35.69 -0.24 -2.54
N ASN A 276 -35.42 -0.44 -3.83
CA ASN A 276 -34.62 0.51 -4.61
C ASN A 276 -35.35 1.87 -4.69
N ALA A 277 -34.66 2.91 -5.14
CA ALA A 277 -35.25 4.23 -5.33
C ALA A 277 -36.52 4.23 -6.22
N ASP A 278 -36.63 3.31 -7.18
CA ASP A 278 -37.79 3.15 -8.06
C ASP A 278 -38.97 2.39 -7.41
N GLY A 279 -38.81 1.87 -6.19
CA GLY A 279 -39.82 1.10 -5.46
C GLY A 279 -39.80 -0.40 -5.74
N SER A 280 -38.93 -0.88 -6.64
CA SER A 280 -38.72 -2.32 -6.83
C SER A 280 -38.02 -2.94 -5.62
N PRO A 281 -38.16 -4.26 -5.37
CA PRO A 281 -37.48 -4.91 -4.27
C PRO A 281 -35.95 -4.74 -4.31
N HIS A 282 -35.34 -4.35 -3.19
CA HIS A 282 -33.89 -4.27 -3.08
C HIS A 282 -33.31 -5.66 -2.78
N GLN A 283 -32.15 -5.96 -3.36
CA GLN A 283 -31.43 -7.21 -3.04
C GLN A 283 -30.84 -7.13 -1.62
N ILE A 284 -30.99 -8.20 -0.84
CA ILE A 284 -30.48 -8.28 0.54
C ILE A 284 -29.76 -9.60 0.74
N ASN A 285 -28.85 -9.67 1.72
CA ASN A 285 -27.95 -10.81 1.94
C ASN A 285 -27.11 -11.18 0.70
N SER A 286 -26.76 -10.20 -0.13
CA SER A 286 -25.98 -10.38 -1.36
C SER A 286 -25.03 -9.21 -1.58
N SER A 287 -23.87 -9.48 -2.17
CA SER A 287 -22.89 -8.44 -2.52
C SER A 287 -23.38 -7.61 -3.71
N ILE A 288 -23.49 -6.29 -3.52
CA ILE A 288 -23.91 -5.31 -4.53
C ILE A 288 -22.72 -4.42 -4.87
N PRO A 289 -22.23 -4.43 -6.12
CA PRO A 289 -21.15 -3.55 -6.54
C PRO A 289 -21.54 -2.07 -6.44
N LEU A 290 -20.63 -1.25 -5.94
CA LEU A 290 -20.75 0.20 -6.00
C LEU A 290 -20.35 0.68 -7.40
N ASN A 291 -21.33 0.74 -8.31
CA ASN A 291 -21.10 0.90 -9.74
C ASN A 291 -20.34 2.17 -10.17
N ASN A 292 -20.35 3.22 -9.34
CA ASN A 292 -19.63 4.47 -9.60
C ASN A 292 -18.22 4.52 -8.99
N TYR A 293 -17.74 3.41 -8.40
CA TYR A 293 -16.38 3.34 -7.87
C TYR A 293 -15.34 3.53 -8.97
N ASN A 294 -14.46 4.53 -8.81
CA ASN A 294 -13.41 4.86 -9.78
C ASN A 294 -12.03 5.10 -9.14
N GLY A 295 -11.86 4.79 -7.85
CA GLY A 295 -10.61 4.98 -7.11
C GLY A 295 -10.83 5.52 -5.70
N SER A 296 -9.82 6.19 -5.14
CA SER A 296 -9.92 6.77 -3.81
C SER A 296 -10.90 7.93 -3.77
N GLY A 297 -11.70 8.07 -2.73
CA GLY A 297 -12.58 9.24 -2.59
C GLY A 297 -13.83 8.96 -1.77
N ASP A 298 -14.79 9.87 -1.88
CA ASP A 298 -16.07 9.75 -1.18
C ASP A 298 -17.13 9.21 -2.14
N TYR A 299 -17.99 8.34 -1.61
CA TYR A 299 -19.07 7.71 -2.37
C TYR A 299 -20.36 7.66 -1.57
N ASN A 300 -21.48 7.65 -2.27
CA ASN A 300 -22.78 7.39 -1.67
C ASN A 300 -23.23 5.97 -2.02
N ILE A 301 -23.75 5.24 -1.03
CA ILE A 301 -24.57 4.07 -1.34
C ILE A 301 -25.83 4.57 -2.07
N PRO A 302 -26.26 3.91 -3.15
CA PRO A 302 -27.48 4.31 -3.87
C PRO A 302 -28.68 4.47 -2.95
N ASP A 303 -29.50 5.50 -3.23
CA ASP A 303 -30.71 5.77 -2.45
C ASP A 303 -31.64 4.55 -2.44
N PHE A 304 -32.21 4.27 -1.27
CA PHE A 304 -33.16 3.19 -1.06
C PHE A 304 -34.33 3.67 -0.19
N LYS A 305 -35.40 2.88 -0.18
CA LYS A 305 -36.60 3.15 0.60
C LYS A 305 -36.85 2.00 1.57
N VAL A 306 -37.52 2.30 2.66
CA VAL A 306 -37.95 1.33 3.67
C VAL A 306 -39.45 1.44 3.83
N ALA A 307 -40.14 0.32 3.94
CA ALA A 307 -41.59 0.24 4.07
C ALA A 307 -41.99 -0.90 5.01
N TYR A 308 -43.18 -0.82 5.59
CA TYR A 308 -43.84 -2.01 6.11
C TYR A 308 -44.22 -2.94 4.97
N TYR A 309 -44.15 -4.24 5.20
CA TYR A 309 -44.61 -5.25 4.27
C TYR A 309 -45.64 -6.16 4.93
N ILE A 310 -46.83 -6.26 4.33
CA ILE A 310 -47.92 -7.09 4.84
C ILE A 310 -48.25 -8.14 3.79
N SER A 311 -47.99 -9.41 4.12
CA SER A 311 -48.32 -10.54 3.23
C SER A 311 -49.82 -10.82 3.22
N ASP A 312 -50.45 -10.80 4.38
CA ASP A 312 -51.90 -10.94 4.57
C ASP A 312 -52.40 -10.00 5.66
N LYS A 313 -53.19 -9.00 5.28
CA LYS A 313 -53.75 -8.01 6.20
C LYS A 313 -54.70 -8.60 7.25
N ASN A 314 -55.27 -9.79 7.01
CA ASN A 314 -56.28 -10.38 7.89
C ASN A 314 -55.67 -11.01 9.15
N VAL A 315 -54.35 -11.21 9.18
CA VAL A 315 -53.63 -11.77 10.34
C VAL A 315 -52.89 -10.70 11.15
N VAL A 316 -52.98 -9.43 10.73
CA VAL A 316 -52.24 -8.33 11.34
C VAL A 316 -52.81 -7.98 12.71
N THR A 317 -51.94 -7.88 13.71
CA THR A 317 -52.28 -7.34 15.04
C THR A 317 -51.57 -6.03 15.30
N ALA A 318 -52.18 -5.16 16.10
CA ALA A 318 -51.55 -3.90 16.49
C ALA A 318 -50.36 -4.13 17.42
N GLY A 319 -49.29 -3.37 17.22
CA GLY A 319 -48.09 -3.41 18.07
C GLY A 319 -46.94 -2.63 17.46
N LYS A 320 -45.79 -2.64 18.12
CA LYS A 320 -44.55 -2.07 17.60
C LYS A 320 -44.01 -2.94 16.47
N VAL A 321 -43.34 -2.33 15.51
CA VAL A 321 -42.61 -3.02 14.45
C VAL A 321 -41.17 -2.55 14.52
N ALA A 322 -40.24 -3.49 14.63
CA ALA A 322 -38.82 -3.22 14.69
C ALA A 322 -38.05 -4.29 13.93
N SER A 323 -37.02 -3.89 13.21
CA SER A 323 -36.05 -4.78 12.58
C SER A 323 -34.67 -4.11 12.60
N ALA A 324 -33.65 -4.83 12.18
CA ALA A 324 -32.28 -4.33 12.11
C ALA A 324 -31.67 -4.67 10.74
N ILE A 325 -30.92 -3.71 10.20
CA ILE A 325 -30.25 -3.81 8.91
C ILE A 325 -28.76 -3.65 9.17
N ASP A 326 -27.98 -4.69 8.88
CA ASP A 326 -26.53 -4.62 8.95
C ASP A 326 -25.96 -4.20 7.59
N LEU A 327 -25.19 -3.11 7.57
CA LEU A 327 -24.44 -2.71 6.39
C LEU A 327 -23.02 -3.29 6.46
N THR A 328 -22.69 -4.16 5.51
CA THR A 328 -21.32 -4.65 5.32
C THR A 328 -20.73 -4.07 4.05
N VAL A 329 -19.52 -3.50 4.14
CA VAL A 329 -18.75 -3.00 3.00
C VAL A 329 -17.53 -3.90 2.78
N SER A 330 -17.32 -4.34 1.54
CA SER A 330 -16.22 -5.22 1.14
C SER A 330 -15.35 -4.55 0.07
N TYR A 331 -14.04 -4.82 0.14
CA TYR A 331 -13.02 -4.28 -0.76
C TYR A 331 -12.45 -5.43 -1.59
N ASN A 332 -12.48 -5.27 -2.92
CA ASN A 332 -12.07 -6.30 -3.88
C ASN A 332 -10.76 -5.93 -4.57
#